data_AF-A0A9E1AZ75-F1
#
_entry.id   AF-A0A9E1AZ75-F1
#
_cell.length_a   1.000
_cell.length_b   1.000
_cell.length_c   1.000
_cell.angle_alpha   90.00
_cell.angle_beta   90.00
_cell.angle_gamma   90.00
#
_symmetry.space_group_name_H-M   'P 1'
#
loop_
_entity.id
_entity.type
_entity.pdbx_description
1 polymer ?
#
loop_
_entity_poly.entity_id
_entity_poly.type
_entity_poly.pdbx_seq_one_letter_code
_entity_poly.pdbx_strand_id
1 'polypeptide(L)' 'FRLICQENDAGLVYTEMVSAKALLYNDEKTKLLLKTCDKEKPLAVQIL' A
#
# COMPACT_ATOMS: atom_id res chain seq x y z
N PHE A 1 3.83 -3.42 -9.59
CA PHE A 1 2.45 -3.48 -10.13
C PHE A 1 1.75 -2.13 -10.02
N ARG A 2 1.62 -1.53 -8.82
CA ARG A 2 0.98 -0.20 -8.64
C ARG A 2 1.48 0.89 -9.60
N LEU A 3 2.80 1.06 -9.74
CA LEU A 3 3.38 2.01 -10.69
C LEU A 3 2.95 1.76 -12.15
N ILE A 4 2.91 0.50 -12.57
CA ILE A 4 2.45 0.12 -13.92
C ILE A 4 0.99 0.53 -14.11
N CYS A 5 0.14 0.36 -13.08
CA CYS A 5 -1.26 0.81 -13.17
C CYS A 5 -1.34 2.34 -13.34
N GLN A 6 -0.52 3.11 -12.62
CA GLN A 6 -0.48 4.56 -12.80
C GLN A 6 0.06 4.99 -14.17
N GLU A 7 1.06 4.27 -14.70
CA GLU A 7 1.55 4.45 -16.07
C GLU A 7 0.48 4.16 -17.14
N ASN A 8 -0.58 3.42 -16.76
CA ASN A 8 -1.75 3.14 -17.58
C ASN A 8 -3.00 3.91 -17.09
N ASP A 9 -2.80 5.16 -16.66
CA ASP A 9 -3.85 6.12 -16.32
C ASP A 9 -4.74 5.78 -15.12
N ALA A 10 -4.30 4.88 -14.22
CA ALA A 10 -4.99 4.68 -12.95
C ALA A 10 -4.87 5.93 -12.06
N GLY A 11 -6.01 6.57 -11.76
CA GLY A 11 -6.06 7.78 -10.93
C GLY A 11 -5.81 7.57 -9.43
N LEU A 12 -5.77 6.32 -8.95
CA LEU A 12 -5.48 5.94 -7.58
C LEU A 12 -5.05 4.48 -7.51
N VAL A 13 -4.06 4.19 -6.67
CA VAL A 13 -3.62 2.83 -6.37
C VAL A 13 -3.73 2.53 -4.87
N TYR A 14 -3.73 1.25 -4.51
CA TYR A 14 -3.86 0.78 -3.14
C TYR A 14 -2.76 -0.21 -2.79
N THR A 15 -2.30 -0.20 -1.53
CA THR A 15 -1.48 -1.30 -0.99
C THR A 15 -2.27 -2.61 -0.97
N GLU A 16 -1.57 -3.73 -0.84
CA GLU A 16 -2.17 -4.97 -0.36
C GLU A 16 -2.89 -4.75 1.00
N MET A 17 -3.83 -5.63 1.33
CA MET A 17 -4.63 -5.54 2.55
C MET A 17 -3.74 -5.70 3.80
N VAL A 18 -3.82 -4.73 4.70
CA VAL A 18 -3.07 -4.67 5.96
C VAL A 18 -4.00 -4.87 7.15
N SER A 19 -3.69 -5.83 8.03
CA SER A 19 -4.47 -6.03 9.25
C SER A 19 -4.23 -4.90 10.26
N ALA A 20 -5.31 -4.28 10.75
CA ALA A 20 -5.26 -3.27 11.81
C ALA A 20 -4.63 -3.82 13.11
N LYS A 21 -4.92 -5.08 13.43
CA LYS A 21 -4.34 -5.75 14.60
C LYS A 21 -2.83 -5.91 14.43
N ALA A 22 -2.37 -6.38 13.28
CA ALA A 22 -0.94 -6.57 13.03
C ALA A 22 -0.18 -5.22 13.01
N LEU A 23 -0.84 -4.15 12.53
CA LEU A 23 -0.32 -2.78 12.62
C LEU A 23 -0.15 -2.31 14.06
N LEU A 24 -1.15 -2.56 14.93
CA LEU A 24 -1.10 -2.21 16.35
C LEU A 24 0.07 -2.90 17.09
N TYR A 25 0.39 -4.13 16.71
CA TYR A 25 1.48 -4.91 17.32
C TYR A 25 2.82 -4.81 16.57
N ASN A 26 2.99 -3.84 15.65
CA ASN A 26 4.22 -3.59 14.90
C ASN A 26 4.79 -4.82 14.17
N ASP A 27 3.91 -5.67 13.63
CA ASP A 27 4.31 -6.87 12.90
C ASP A 27 5.22 -6.56 11.69
N GLU A 28 6.31 -7.30 11.57
CA GLU A 28 7.32 -7.05 10.53
C GLU A 28 6.79 -7.32 9.11
N LYS A 29 5.90 -8.30 8.93
CA LYS A 29 5.29 -8.55 7.61
C LYS A 29 4.37 -7.40 7.22
N THR A 30 3.64 -6.85 8.17
CA THR A 30 2.79 -5.66 7.97
C THR A 30 3.61 -4.47 7.50
N LYS A 31 4.80 -4.24 8.07
CA LYS A 31 5.71 -3.19 7.61
C LYS A 31 6.16 -3.37 6.16
N LEU A 32 6.32 -4.62 5.69
CA LEU A 32 6.65 -4.91 4.30
C LEU A 32 5.50 -4.53 3.36
N LEU A 33 4.25 -4.81 3.75
CA LEU A 33 3.06 -4.44 2.97
C LEU A 33 2.87 -2.92 2.86
N LEU A 34 3.37 -2.15 3.85
CA LEU A 34 3.34 -0.70 3.86
C LEU A 34 4.47 -0.04 3.06
N LYS A 35 5.43 -0.80 2.53
CA LYS A 35 6.53 -0.23 1.73
C LYS A 35 6.00 0.38 0.44
N THR A 36 6.38 1.64 0.20
CA THR A 36 5.98 2.44 -0.96
C THR A 36 7.09 3.43 -1.33
N CYS A 37 6.90 4.18 -2.43
CA CYS A 37 7.77 5.26 -2.88
C CYS A 37 6.93 6.46 -3.38
N ASP A 38 7.55 7.64 -3.48
CA ASP A 38 6.82 8.88 -3.85
C ASP A 38 6.16 8.83 -5.22
N LYS A 39 6.70 8.01 -6.15
CA LYS A 39 6.12 7.82 -7.49
C LYS A 39 4.74 7.14 -7.45
N GLU A 40 4.41 6.44 -6.36
CA GLU A 40 3.13 5.74 -6.22
C GLU A 40 1.96 6.67 -5.86
N LYS A 41 2.21 7.96 -5.60
CA LYS A 41 1.16 8.91 -5.23
C LYS A 41 0.33 9.30 -6.47
N PRO A 42 -1.02 9.38 -6.37
CA PRO A 42 -1.82 9.14 -5.17
C PRO A 42 -1.98 7.64 -4.83
N LEU A 43 -1.75 7.29 -3.56
CA LEU A 43 -1.81 5.94 -2.99
C LEU A 43 -2.66 5.94 -1.72
N ALA A 44 -3.51 4.93 -1.55
CA ALA A 44 -4.23 4.66 -0.31
C ALA A 44 -3.76 3.34 0.33
N VAL A 45 -3.86 3.26 1.67
CA VAL A 45 -3.59 2.03 2.42
C VAL A 45 -4.91 1.33 2.71
N GLN A 46 -5.02 0.06 2.34
CA GLN A 46 -6.21 -0.75 2.61
C GLN A 46 -6.08 -1.44 3.97
N ILE A 47 -6.91 -1.05 4.95
CA ILE A 47 -6.93 -1.63 6.30
C ILE A 47 -8.07 -2.63 6.44
N LEU A 48 -7.80 -3.78 7.07
CA LEU A 48 -8.76 -4.80 7.54
C LEU A 48 -8.90 -4.78 9.05
#